data_AF-A0A9E3AJZ9-F1
#
_entry.id   AF-A0A9E3AJZ9-F1
#
_cell.length_a   1.000
_cell.length_b   1.000
_cell.length_c   1.000
_cell.angle_alpha   90.00
_cell.angle_beta   90.00
_cell.angle_gamma   90.00
#
_symmetry.space_group_name_H-M   'P 1'
#
loop_
_entity.id
_entity.type
_entity.pdbx_description
1 polymer ?
#
loop_
_entity_poly.entity_id
_entity_poly.type
_entity_poly.pdbx_seq_one_letter_code
_entity_poly.pdbx_strand_id
1 'polypeptide(L)'
;MDAAPEALPDDVEALKSALLAARAQTAVVAAELAVAKARASEDLALIAHQNLRIAKLERQIYGPRAERSARLIEQMELQLEDTQTAATEDEIAAEQAVAKTTTVAGFTRKRPAERSTFPEHLPRERLVIAAPTSCACCGGVRLRKLGEHVTRTLEVVPRQWKVIETVREKFTCRDCEKISQAPAPFHVIPRGWAGPSLLAMILFEKFGQHQPLNRQVERYALEGVPISLSTVADAVGAGCAVLEPLLRLVEAHVMAAERLHGDDTTVQVQALGKCNIGRCWVYVRDDRPFGGRDPPAAIFYYSRDRAGAHPQAHLARYGGILQADAFGGYTKLYEPGRSPGPIQEAACWVHLWMPPLLQGPSEQWRHDKRLQSSIRPSRGEHPASPAVMVRSADRAQSRDTSSKLDAPSGLLRSRSRRSPSHAHCPSRRFSPQLAPAESLVYAAA
;
A
#
# COMPACT_ATOMS: atom_id res chain seq x y z
N MET A 1 -39.06 -46.48 -37.94
CA MET A 1 -38.38 -47.70 -37.46
C MET A 1 -38.81 -47.87 -36.03
N ASP A 2 -39.89 -48.64 -35.83
CA ASP A 2 -40.44 -48.95 -34.51
C ASP A 2 -39.51 -49.91 -33.79
N ALA A 3 -38.99 -49.51 -32.64
CA ALA A 3 -38.32 -50.43 -31.72
C ALA A 3 -39.41 -51.28 -31.06
N ALA A 4 -39.37 -52.60 -31.26
CA ALA A 4 -40.25 -53.55 -30.58
C ALA A 4 -40.13 -53.39 -29.05
N PRO A 5 -41.22 -53.52 -28.27
CA PRO A 5 -41.13 -53.48 -26.82
C PRO A 5 -40.29 -54.68 -26.34
N GLU A 6 -39.18 -54.39 -25.66
CA GLU A 6 -38.37 -55.41 -25.00
C GLU A 6 -39.26 -56.28 -24.11
N ALA A 7 -39.15 -57.60 -24.25
CA ALA A 7 -39.90 -58.56 -23.43
C ALA A 7 -39.42 -58.46 -21.97
N LEU A 8 -40.19 -57.75 -21.16
CA LEU A 8 -39.93 -57.61 -19.73
C LEU A 8 -40.31 -58.90 -18.99
N PRO A 9 -39.57 -59.30 -17.93
CA PRO A 9 -39.93 -60.46 -17.12
C PRO A 9 -41.27 -60.27 -16.40
N ASP A 10 -42.13 -61.29 -16.34
CA ASP A 10 -43.40 -61.26 -15.60
C ASP A 10 -43.24 -61.51 -14.08
N ASP A 11 -42.02 -61.81 -13.64
CA ASP A 11 -41.71 -62.01 -12.22
C ASP A 11 -41.49 -60.67 -11.50
N VAL A 12 -42.21 -60.48 -10.39
CA VAL A 12 -42.21 -59.23 -9.61
C VAL A 12 -40.82 -58.94 -9.01
N GLU A 13 -40.09 -59.98 -8.59
CA GLU A 13 -38.74 -59.79 -8.03
C GLU A 13 -37.72 -59.46 -9.14
N ALA A 14 -37.82 -60.10 -10.31
CA ALA A 14 -37.06 -59.72 -11.49
C ALA A 14 -37.32 -58.26 -11.91
N LEU A 15 -38.57 -57.80 -11.93
CA LEU A 15 -38.91 -56.40 -12.23
C LEU A 15 -38.38 -55.41 -11.18
N LYS A 16 -38.44 -55.76 -9.89
CA LYS A 16 -37.87 -54.93 -8.81
C LYS A 16 -36.35 -54.79 -8.96
N SER A 17 -35.65 -55.89 -9.27
CA SER A 17 -34.20 -55.86 -9.47
C SER A 17 -33.81 -55.03 -10.71
N ALA A 18 -34.54 -55.16 -11.81
CA ALA A 18 -34.34 -54.36 -13.02
C ALA A 18 -34.59 -52.86 -12.75
N LEU A 19 -35.63 -52.52 -11.97
CA LEU A 19 -35.91 -51.13 -11.58
C LEU A 19 -34.80 -50.55 -10.70
N LEU A 20 -34.24 -51.32 -9.77
CA LEU A 20 -33.12 -50.89 -8.94
C LEU A 20 -31.84 -50.68 -9.77
N ALA A 21 -31.55 -51.58 -10.72
CA ALA A 21 -30.42 -51.45 -11.64
C ALA A 21 -30.57 -50.22 -12.55
N ALA A 22 -31.77 -50.00 -13.11
CA ALA A 22 -32.07 -48.81 -13.92
C ALA A 22 -31.93 -47.52 -13.09
N ARG A 23 -32.45 -47.51 -11.85
CA ARG A 23 -32.28 -46.36 -10.93
C ARG A 23 -30.81 -46.08 -10.62
N ALA A 24 -30.01 -47.11 -10.38
CA ALA A 24 -28.57 -46.97 -10.16
C ALA A 24 -27.85 -46.39 -11.40
N GLN A 25 -28.18 -46.89 -12.60
CA GLN A 25 -27.62 -46.35 -13.85
C GLN A 25 -28.03 -44.90 -14.09
N THR A 26 -29.31 -44.54 -13.87
CA THR A 26 -29.77 -43.15 -13.99
C THR A 26 -29.09 -42.22 -12.99
N ALA A 27 -28.78 -42.69 -11.79
CA ALA A 27 -28.05 -41.91 -10.79
C ALA A 27 -26.60 -41.65 -11.22
N VAL A 28 -25.92 -42.65 -11.80
CA VAL A 28 -24.56 -42.50 -12.35
C VAL A 28 -24.54 -41.50 -13.51
N VAL A 29 -25.43 -41.66 -14.49
CA VAL A 29 -25.55 -40.75 -15.64
C VAL A 29 -25.89 -39.33 -15.19
N ALA A 30 -26.76 -39.17 -14.19
CA ALA A 30 -27.08 -37.86 -13.63
C ALA A 30 -25.86 -37.20 -12.95
N ALA A 31 -25.02 -37.98 -12.27
CA ALA A 31 -23.78 -37.47 -11.68
C ALA A 31 -22.76 -37.06 -12.75
N GLU A 32 -22.56 -37.87 -13.78
CA GLU A 32 -21.68 -37.53 -14.90
C GLU A 32 -22.14 -36.25 -15.63
N LEU A 33 -23.45 -36.11 -15.85
CA LEU A 33 -24.04 -34.92 -16.46
C LEU A 33 -23.85 -33.68 -15.57
N ALA A 34 -23.96 -33.81 -14.25
CA ALA A 34 -23.69 -32.71 -13.32
C ALA A 34 -22.21 -32.27 -13.36
N VAL A 35 -21.26 -33.23 -13.39
CA VAL A 35 -19.83 -32.93 -13.55
C VAL A 35 -19.56 -32.25 -14.90
N ALA A 36 -20.19 -32.71 -15.98
CA ALA A 36 -20.03 -32.10 -17.31
C ALA A 36 -20.55 -30.66 -17.35
N LYS A 37 -21.67 -30.38 -16.66
CA LYS A 37 -22.21 -29.02 -16.53
C LYS A 37 -21.28 -28.11 -15.73
N ALA A 38 -20.76 -28.57 -14.59
CA ALA A 38 -19.80 -27.81 -13.78
C ALA A 38 -18.55 -27.43 -14.55
N ARG A 39 -17.99 -28.36 -15.35
CA ARG A 39 -16.84 -28.04 -16.22
C ARG A 39 -17.20 -27.01 -17.28
N ALA A 40 -18.37 -27.14 -17.90
CA ALA A 40 -18.80 -26.19 -18.93
C ALA A 40 -19.02 -24.77 -18.37
N SER A 41 -19.57 -24.64 -17.16
CA SER A 41 -19.74 -23.32 -16.52
C SER A 41 -18.41 -22.75 -16.01
N GLU A 42 -17.49 -23.57 -15.52
CA GLU A 42 -16.12 -23.16 -15.20
C GLU A 42 -15.38 -22.62 -16.45
N ASP A 43 -15.47 -23.32 -17.58
CA ASP A 43 -14.87 -22.89 -18.85
C ASP A 43 -15.47 -21.56 -19.32
N LEU A 44 -16.79 -21.35 -19.18
CA LEU A 44 -17.45 -20.09 -19.51
C LEU A 44 -17.00 -18.93 -18.62
N ALA A 45 -16.84 -19.17 -17.31
CA ALA A 45 -16.31 -18.17 -16.37
C ALA A 45 -14.85 -17.80 -16.71
N LEU A 46 -14.04 -18.78 -17.11
CA LEU A 46 -12.67 -18.56 -17.55
C LEU A 46 -12.61 -17.73 -18.84
N ILE A 47 -13.46 -18.02 -19.82
CA ILE A 47 -13.58 -17.25 -21.06
C ILE A 47 -14.00 -15.80 -20.75
N ALA A 48 -14.99 -15.59 -19.88
CA ALA A 48 -15.41 -14.26 -19.46
C ALA A 48 -14.27 -13.47 -18.80
N HIS A 49 -13.50 -14.13 -17.93
CA HIS A 49 -12.34 -13.53 -17.26
C HIS A 49 -11.24 -13.13 -18.25
N GLN A 50 -10.92 -14.01 -19.21
CA GLN A 50 -9.92 -13.76 -20.24
C GLN A 50 -10.33 -12.61 -21.15
N ASN A 51 -11.60 -12.57 -21.58
CA ASN A 51 -12.14 -11.48 -22.41
C ASN A 51 -12.06 -10.13 -21.68
N LEU A 52 -12.41 -10.09 -20.39
CA LEU A 52 -12.29 -8.87 -19.58
C LEU A 52 -10.82 -8.41 -19.47
N ARG A 53 -9.89 -9.35 -19.28
CA ARG A 53 -8.46 -9.06 -19.21
C ARG A 53 -7.92 -8.51 -20.53
N ILE A 54 -8.33 -9.08 -21.66
CA ILE A 54 -7.98 -8.59 -23.00
C ILE A 54 -8.50 -7.15 -23.17
N ALA A 55 -9.78 -6.89 -22.86
CA ALA A 55 -10.36 -5.55 -22.98
C ALA A 55 -9.64 -4.51 -22.10
N LYS A 56 -9.23 -4.87 -20.88
CA LYS A 56 -8.43 -4.01 -20.00
C LYS A 56 -7.03 -3.72 -20.58
N LEU A 57 -6.37 -4.73 -21.15
CA LEU A 57 -5.05 -4.57 -21.78
C LEU A 57 -5.14 -3.74 -23.07
N GLU A 58 -6.14 -3.96 -23.91
CA GLU A 58 -6.39 -3.16 -25.10
C GLU A 58 -6.61 -1.68 -24.74
N ARG A 59 -7.37 -1.40 -23.66
CA ARG A 59 -7.54 -0.03 -23.16
C ARG A 59 -6.22 0.60 -22.68
N GLN A 60 -5.34 -0.17 -22.05
CA GLN A 60 -4.03 0.31 -21.62
C GLN A 60 -3.11 0.61 -22.82
N ILE A 61 -3.14 -0.21 -23.86
CA ILE A 61 -2.27 -0.08 -25.05
C ILE A 61 -2.75 1.05 -25.97
N TYR A 62 -4.05 1.10 -26.27
CA TYR A 62 -4.61 2.03 -27.27
C TYR A 62 -5.12 3.35 -26.69
N GLY A 63 -5.10 3.51 -25.37
CA GLY A 63 -5.49 4.73 -24.66
C GLY A 63 -7.02 4.97 -24.59
N PRO A 64 -7.46 6.04 -23.92
CA PRO A 64 -8.88 6.29 -23.62
C PRO A 64 -9.64 6.88 -24.82
N ARG A 65 -9.68 6.18 -25.96
CA ARG A 65 -10.28 6.72 -27.20
C ARG A 65 -11.80 6.61 -27.33
N ALA A 66 -12.53 6.11 -26.32
CA ALA A 66 -13.99 6.19 -26.30
C ALA A 66 -14.56 5.95 -24.90
N GLU A 67 -15.47 6.82 -24.41
CA GLU A 67 -16.30 6.56 -23.21
C GLU A 67 -17.04 5.21 -23.29
N ARG A 68 -17.32 4.75 -24.52
CA ARG A 68 -17.92 3.44 -24.83
C ARG A 68 -17.08 2.26 -24.31
N SER A 69 -15.75 2.38 -24.25
CA SER A 69 -14.86 1.31 -23.76
C SER A 69 -14.91 1.14 -22.24
N ALA A 70 -15.17 2.22 -21.48
CA ALA A 70 -15.32 2.15 -20.03
C ALA A 70 -16.62 1.42 -19.64
N ARG A 71 -17.74 1.79 -20.28
CA ARG A 71 -19.04 1.13 -20.06
C ARG A 71 -19.03 -0.35 -20.46
N LEU A 72 -18.30 -0.71 -21.51
CA LEU A 72 -18.15 -2.11 -21.92
C LEU A 72 -17.39 -2.92 -20.86
N ILE A 73 -16.34 -2.35 -20.27
CA ILE A 73 -15.59 -3.03 -19.20
C ILE A 73 -16.46 -3.22 -17.96
N GLU A 74 -17.21 -2.20 -17.54
CA GLU A 74 -18.16 -2.30 -16.41
C GLU A 74 -19.22 -3.39 -16.66
N GLN A 75 -19.74 -3.48 -17.89
CA GLN A 75 -20.68 -4.54 -18.27
C GLN A 75 -20.03 -5.93 -18.25
N MET A 76 -18.80 -6.06 -18.71
CA MET A 76 -18.06 -7.33 -18.71
C MET A 76 -17.66 -7.76 -17.29
N GLU A 77 -17.43 -6.81 -16.37
CA GLU A 77 -17.20 -7.10 -14.94
C GLU A 77 -18.45 -7.71 -14.31
N LEU A 78 -19.63 -7.15 -14.58
CA LEU A 78 -20.90 -7.72 -14.09
C LEU A 78 -21.16 -9.13 -14.67
N GLN A 79 -20.92 -9.31 -15.98
CA GLN A 79 -21.06 -10.63 -16.61
C GLN A 79 -20.08 -11.67 -16.05
N LEU A 80 -18.89 -11.24 -15.62
CA LEU A 80 -17.93 -12.13 -14.97
C LEU A 80 -18.46 -12.59 -13.60
N GLU A 81 -19.03 -11.68 -12.81
CA GLU A 81 -19.62 -12.02 -11.51
C GLU A 81 -20.76 -13.04 -11.65
N ASP A 82 -21.65 -12.84 -12.64
CA ASP A 82 -22.76 -13.77 -12.92
C ASP A 82 -22.24 -15.17 -13.34
N THR A 83 -21.25 -15.23 -14.23
CA THR A 83 -20.69 -16.50 -14.72
C THR A 83 -19.91 -17.25 -13.65
N GLN A 84 -19.19 -16.54 -12.77
CA GLN A 84 -18.52 -17.14 -11.63
C GLN A 84 -19.51 -17.71 -10.62
N THR A 85 -20.61 -17.00 -10.35
CA THR A 85 -21.66 -17.48 -9.46
C THR A 85 -22.29 -18.78 -10.00
N ALA A 86 -22.65 -18.80 -11.29
CA ALA A 86 -23.19 -20.00 -11.94
C ALA A 86 -22.21 -21.19 -11.90
N ALA A 87 -20.91 -20.95 -12.12
CA ALA A 87 -19.89 -22.00 -12.03
C ALA A 87 -19.81 -22.60 -10.62
N THR A 88 -19.87 -21.76 -9.58
CA THR A 88 -19.85 -22.26 -8.18
C THR A 88 -21.11 -23.06 -7.82
N GLU A 89 -22.28 -22.67 -8.33
CA GLU A 89 -23.53 -23.39 -8.11
C GLU A 89 -23.51 -24.77 -8.79
N ASP A 90 -23.01 -24.85 -10.02
CA ASP A 90 -22.88 -26.11 -10.76
C ASP A 90 -21.81 -27.03 -10.15
N GLU A 91 -20.69 -26.48 -9.66
CA GLU A 91 -19.65 -27.23 -8.94
C GLU A 91 -20.23 -27.91 -7.69
N ILE A 92 -20.98 -27.15 -6.87
CA ILE A 92 -21.65 -27.70 -5.69
C ILE A 92 -22.67 -28.78 -6.08
N ALA A 93 -23.43 -28.56 -7.15
CA ALA A 93 -24.39 -29.56 -7.65
C ALA A 93 -23.70 -30.84 -8.14
N ALA A 94 -22.54 -30.72 -8.79
CA ALA A 94 -21.72 -31.84 -9.22
C ALA A 94 -21.15 -32.62 -8.02
N GLU A 95 -20.62 -31.93 -7.01
CA GLU A 95 -20.13 -32.55 -5.78
C GLU A 95 -21.25 -33.35 -5.07
N GLN A 96 -22.45 -32.78 -4.97
CA GLN A 96 -23.60 -33.44 -4.37
C GLN A 96 -24.09 -34.65 -5.18
N ALA A 97 -24.00 -34.61 -6.51
CA ALA A 97 -24.40 -35.71 -7.37
C ALA A 97 -23.38 -36.87 -7.32
N VAL A 98 -22.07 -36.57 -7.31
CA VAL A 98 -20.99 -37.56 -7.18
C VAL A 98 -20.98 -38.20 -5.79
N ALA A 99 -21.28 -37.44 -4.73
CA ALA A 99 -21.38 -37.97 -3.37
C ALA A 99 -22.50 -39.00 -3.19
N LYS A 100 -23.52 -38.99 -4.05
CA LYS A 100 -24.64 -39.96 -4.03
C LYS A 100 -24.31 -41.27 -4.76
N THR A 101 -23.34 -41.28 -5.67
CA THR A 101 -23.01 -42.44 -6.51
C THR A 101 -21.72 -43.14 -6.09
N THR A 102 -20.83 -42.46 -5.37
CA THR A 102 -19.56 -43.02 -4.90
C THR A 102 -19.62 -43.37 -3.42
N THR A 103 -19.48 -44.66 -3.09
CA THR A 103 -19.10 -45.08 -1.74
C THR A 103 -17.60 -44.82 -1.60
N VAL A 104 -17.24 -43.65 -1.07
CA VAL A 104 -15.84 -43.26 -0.91
C VAL A 104 -15.20 -44.16 0.16
N ALA A 105 -14.34 -45.07 -0.26
CA ALA A 105 -13.41 -45.74 0.64
C ALA A 105 -12.55 -44.68 1.35
N GLY A 106 -12.49 -44.75 2.68
CA GLY A 106 -11.86 -43.74 3.52
C GLY A 106 -10.39 -43.51 3.14
N PHE A 107 -10.12 -42.46 2.39
CA PHE A 107 -8.77 -41.95 2.21
C PHE A 107 -8.42 -41.07 3.41
N THR A 108 -7.50 -41.54 4.25
CA THR A 108 -6.89 -40.69 5.27
C THR A 108 -5.96 -39.69 4.62
N ARG A 109 -6.50 -38.53 4.25
CA ARG A 109 -5.73 -37.35 3.88
C ARG A 109 -4.85 -36.98 5.07
N LYS A 110 -3.52 -37.03 4.94
CA LYS A 110 -2.63 -36.37 5.90
C LYS A 110 -3.02 -34.89 5.90
N ARG A 111 -3.67 -34.44 6.99
CA ARG A 111 -4.03 -33.04 7.19
C ARG A 111 -2.73 -32.24 7.03
N PRO A 112 -2.68 -31.23 6.16
CA PRO A 112 -1.56 -30.29 6.17
C PRO A 112 -1.36 -29.83 7.61
N ALA A 113 -0.11 -29.77 8.06
CA ALA A 113 0.22 -29.20 9.37
C ALA A 113 -0.59 -27.90 9.53
N GLU A 114 -1.27 -27.76 10.66
CA GLU A 114 -2.14 -26.62 10.97
C GLU A 114 -1.34 -25.36 10.58
N ARG A 115 -1.73 -24.71 9.46
CA ARG A 115 -1.13 -23.42 9.11
C ARG A 115 -1.31 -22.58 10.37
N SER A 116 -0.22 -22.03 10.90
CA SER A 116 -0.26 -21.08 11.99
C SER A 116 -0.96 -19.81 11.49
N THR A 117 -2.28 -19.87 11.38
CA THR A 117 -3.12 -18.83 10.79
C THR A 117 -3.24 -17.64 11.74
N PHE A 118 -3.02 -17.85 13.04
CA PHE A 118 -3.21 -16.85 14.08
C PHE A 118 -1.95 -16.71 14.94
N PRO A 119 -1.40 -15.49 15.11
CA PRO A 119 -0.24 -15.26 15.97
C PRO A 119 -0.48 -15.68 17.43
N GLU A 120 0.54 -16.27 18.07
CA GLU A 120 0.42 -16.81 19.44
C GLU A 120 0.34 -15.74 20.53
N HIS A 121 0.86 -14.54 20.26
CA HIS A 121 0.88 -13.43 21.21
C HIS A 121 -0.49 -12.74 21.37
N LEU A 122 -1.48 -13.08 20.53
CA LEU A 122 -2.82 -12.48 20.63
C LEU A 122 -3.62 -13.11 21.79
N PRO A 123 -4.37 -12.31 22.56
CA PRO A 123 -5.23 -12.83 23.61
C PRO A 123 -6.30 -13.73 23.00
N ARG A 124 -6.59 -14.87 23.65
CA ARG A 124 -7.58 -15.85 23.21
C ARG A 124 -8.77 -15.84 24.16
N GLU A 125 -9.91 -15.35 23.69
CA GLU A 125 -11.18 -15.51 24.38
C GLU A 125 -11.82 -16.85 24.00
N ARG A 126 -12.24 -17.62 25.00
CA ARG A 126 -12.81 -18.95 24.79
C ARG A 126 -14.30 -18.95 25.09
N LEU A 127 -15.11 -18.80 24.04
CA LEU A 127 -16.56 -18.94 24.13
C LEU A 127 -16.95 -20.43 24.15
N VAL A 128 -17.32 -20.94 25.33
CA VAL A 128 -17.80 -22.33 25.48
C VAL A 128 -19.33 -22.34 25.38
N ILE A 129 -19.85 -22.92 24.31
CA ILE A 129 -21.29 -23.17 24.17
C ILE A 129 -21.71 -24.21 25.21
N ALA A 130 -22.86 -23.98 25.87
CA ALA A 130 -23.36 -24.85 26.91
C ALA A 130 -23.49 -26.30 26.42
N ALA A 131 -23.00 -27.23 27.24
CA ALA A 131 -23.11 -28.65 26.94
C ALA A 131 -24.59 -29.09 26.97
N PRO A 132 -24.98 -30.10 26.17
CA PRO A 132 -26.33 -30.66 26.25
C PRO A 132 -26.58 -31.23 27.64
N THR A 133 -27.81 -31.07 28.15
CA THR A 133 -28.24 -31.59 29.45
C THR A 133 -28.81 -33.02 29.39
N SER A 134 -29.18 -33.48 28.20
CA SER A 134 -29.75 -34.81 27.95
C SER A 134 -29.26 -35.40 26.62
N CYS A 135 -29.17 -36.74 26.50
CA CYS A 135 -28.92 -37.36 25.20
C CYS A 135 -30.03 -36.98 24.23
N ALA A 136 -29.66 -36.48 23.05
CA ALA A 136 -30.60 -36.25 21.95
C ALA A 136 -31.32 -37.54 21.50
N CYS A 137 -30.74 -38.70 21.80
CA CYS A 137 -31.24 -40.02 21.41
C CYS A 137 -32.29 -40.61 22.35
N CYS A 138 -32.07 -40.52 23.66
CA CYS A 138 -32.82 -41.28 24.67
C CYS A 138 -33.24 -40.43 25.89
N GLY A 139 -32.92 -39.13 25.90
CA GLY A 139 -33.23 -38.22 27.01
C GLY A 139 -32.41 -38.46 28.28
N GLY A 140 -31.47 -39.42 28.29
CA GLY A 140 -30.66 -39.73 29.47
C GLY A 140 -29.76 -38.57 29.89
N VAL A 141 -29.73 -38.27 31.19
CA VAL A 141 -28.93 -37.18 31.79
C VAL A 141 -27.48 -37.58 32.13
N ARG A 142 -27.12 -38.85 31.92
CA ARG A 142 -25.80 -39.40 32.24
C ARG A 142 -24.80 -39.17 31.09
N LEU A 143 -24.46 -37.90 30.84
CA LEU A 143 -23.52 -37.50 29.79
C LEU A 143 -22.08 -37.40 30.34
N ARG A 144 -21.07 -37.77 29.52
CA ARG A 144 -19.64 -37.55 29.79
C ARG A 144 -19.01 -36.76 28.65
N LYS A 145 -18.12 -35.82 28.98
CA LYS A 145 -17.32 -35.08 28.00
C LYS A 145 -16.28 -36.00 27.36
N LEU A 146 -16.32 -36.19 26.03
CA LEU A 146 -15.30 -36.94 25.28
C LEU A 146 -14.15 -36.05 24.78
N GLY A 147 -14.44 -34.80 24.45
CA GLY A 147 -13.49 -33.88 23.84
C GLY A 147 -14.17 -32.57 23.46
N GLU A 148 -13.46 -31.75 22.69
CA GLU A 148 -13.96 -30.49 22.18
C GLU A 148 -13.45 -30.26 20.76
N HIS A 149 -14.32 -29.74 19.91
CA HIS A 149 -13.93 -29.20 18.62
C HIS A 149 -13.72 -27.70 18.78
N VAL A 150 -12.52 -27.21 18.46
CA VAL A 150 -12.16 -25.80 18.63
C VAL A 150 -12.12 -25.14 17.26
N THR A 151 -13.07 -24.24 17.00
CA THR A 151 -13.00 -23.32 15.86
C THR A 151 -12.37 -22.01 16.35
N ARG A 152 -11.35 -21.52 15.64
CA ARG A 152 -10.67 -20.26 15.96
C ARG A 152 -11.09 -19.21 14.95
N THR A 153 -11.60 -18.08 15.44
CA THR A 153 -11.97 -16.90 14.64
C THR A 153 -11.19 -15.71 15.15
N LEU A 154 -10.66 -14.88 14.24
CA LEU A 154 -9.98 -13.64 14.59
C LEU A 154 -11.02 -12.53 14.71
N GLU A 155 -11.09 -11.91 15.88
CA GLU A 155 -12.02 -10.81 16.18
C GLU A 155 -11.25 -9.54 16.55
N VAL A 156 -11.91 -8.38 16.46
CA VAL A 156 -11.35 -7.08 16.79
C VAL A 156 -12.22 -6.37 17.82
N VAL A 157 -11.61 -5.86 18.90
CA VAL A 157 -12.25 -4.87 19.77
C VAL A 157 -11.99 -3.49 19.14
N PRO A 158 -13.03 -2.75 18.71
CA PRO A 158 -12.83 -1.41 18.17
C PRO A 158 -12.15 -0.48 19.18
N ARG A 159 -11.61 0.64 18.68
CA ARG A 159 -11.00 1.66 19.53
C ARG A 159 -11.96 2.09 20.64
N GLN A 160 -11.44 2.16 21.87
CA GLN A 160 -12.16 2.67 23.04
C GLN A 160 -11.59 4.02 23.49
N TRP A 161 -12.46 5.01 23.65
CA TRP A 161 -12.11 6.34 24.15
C TRP A 161 -12.34 6.43 25.65
N LYS A 162 -11.43 7.08 26.37
CA LYS A 162 -11.57 7.34 27.81
C LYS A 162 -11.00 8.70 28.19
N VAL A 163 -11.61 9.31 29.19
CA VAL A 163 -11.08 10.50 29.86
C VAL A 163 -10.41 10.06 31.15
N ILE A 164 -9.16 10.47 31.36
CA ILE A 164 -8.44 10.22 32.62
C ILE A 164 -8.42 11.51 33.41
N GLU A 165 -9.21 11.57 34.49
CA GLU A 165 -9.22 12.68 35.42
C GLU A 165 -8.16 12.44 36.50
N THR A 166 -7.09 13.24 36.48
CA THR A 166 -6.06 13.18 37.54
C THR A 166 -6.40 14.20 38.63
N VAL A 167 -7.02 13.74 39.71
CA VAL A 167 -7.37 14.59 40.86
C VAL A 167 -6.17 14.71 41.80
N ARG A 168 -5.77 15.95 42.10
CA ARG A 168 -4.73 16.27 43.09
C ARG A 168 -5.35 17.03 44.24
N GLU A 169 -5.79 16.30 45.24
CA GLU A 169 -6.42 16.85 46.43
C GLU A 169 -5.45 17.78 47.18
N LYS A 170 -6.01 18.89 47.67
CA LYS A 170 -5.31 19.86 48.49
C LYS A 170 -5.81 19.72 49.92
N PHE A 171 -4.88 19.61 50.85
CA PHE A 171 -5.19 19.54 52.27
C PHE A 171 -4.60 20.73 52.98
N THR A 172 -5.32 21.29 53.95
CA THR A 172 -4.79 22.27 54.89
C THR A 172 -4.51 21.57 56.21
N CYS A 173 -3.31 21.76 56.75
CA CYS A 173 -3.02 21.35 58.13
C CYS A 173 -3.76 22.29 59.10
N ARG A 174 -4.50 21.76 60.08
CA ARG A 174 -5.19 22.61 61.07
C ARG A 174 -4.26 23.22 62.12
N ASP A 175 -3.09 22.63 62.31
CA ASP A 175 -2.13 23.08 63.33
C ASP A 175 -1.25 24.24 62.83
N CYS A 176 -0.90 24.24 61.53
CA CYS A 176 -0.01 25.25 60.94
C CYS A 176 -0.58 25.98 59.72
N GLU A 177 -1.84 25.72 59.37
CA GLU A 177 -2.57 26.31 58.23
C GLU A 177 -1.92 26.13 56.85
N LYS A 178 -0.83 25.35 56.75
CA LYS A 178 -0.09 25.13 55.51
C LYS A 178 -0.89 24.22 54.57
N ILE A 179 -0.93 24.61 53.29
CA ILE A 179 -1.53 23.82 52.21
C ILE A 179 -0.50 22.79 51.71
N SER A 180 -0.87 21.52 51.73
CA SER A 180 -0.13 20.42 51.10
C SER A 180 -0.89 19.89 49.87
N GLN A 181 -0.15 19.60 48.81
CA GLN A 181 -0.67 18.99 47.59
C GLN A 181 0.41 18.10 46.99
N ALA A 182 0.05 16.88 46.56
CA ALA A 182 0.97 16.02 45.81
C ALA A 182 1.44 16.73 44.53
N PRO A 183 2.69 16.55 44.04
CA PRO A 183 3.20 17.20 42.83
C PRO A 183 2.43 16.79 41.56
N ALA A 184 2.58 17.58 40.49
CA ALA A 184 1.92 17.27 39.22
C ALA A 184 2.55 16.01 38.61
N PRO A 185 1.75 15.07 38.05
CA PRO A 185 2.33 14.01 37.25
C PRO A 185 3.00 14.61 36.00
N PHE A 186 3.93 13.86 35.43
CA PHE A 186 4.57 14.22 34.18
C PHE A 186 3.57 14.14 33.02
N HIS A 187 3.59 15.14 32.16
CA HIS A 187 2.83 15.15 30.90
C HIS A 187 3.79 15.36 29.74
N VAL A 188 3.56 14.64 28.64
CA VAL A 188 4.36 14.73 27.40
C VAL A 188 4.41 16.17 26.90
N ILE A 189 3.25 16.84 26.88
CA ILE A 189 3.11 18.25 26.54
C ILE A 189 2.65 18.96 27.82
N PRO A 190 3.38 19.98 28.31
CA PRO A 190 2.95 20.75 29.47
C PRO A 190 1.56 21.37 29.24
N ARG A 191 0.62 21.11 30.16
CA ARG A 191 -0.79 21.54 30.03
C ARG A 191 -1.49 20.99 28.77
N GLY A 192 -0.99 19.89 28.20
CA GLY A 192 -1.60 19.23 27.06
C GLY A 192 -2.95 18.59 27.41
N TRP A 193 -3.88 18.63 26.45
CA TRP A 193 -5.21 18.01 26.57
C TRP A 193 -5.19 16.51 26.24
N ALA A 194 -4.17 16.05 25.51
CA ALA A 194 -4.04 14.67 25.05
C ALA A 194 -3.04 13.88 25.90
N GLY A 195 -3.42 12.65 26.26
CA GLY A 195 -2.52 11.69 26.91
C GLY A 195 -1.49 11.09 25.94
N PRO A 196 -0.44 10.41 26.45
CA PRO A 196 0.64 9.86 25.64
C PRO A 196 0.16 8.86 24.57
N SER A 197 -0.80 7.99 24.90
CA SER A 197 -1.35 7.01 23.96
C SER A 197 -2.12 7.67 22.82
N LEU A 198 -2.86 8.75 23.10
CA LEU A 198 -3.58 9.49 22.07
C LEU A 198 -2.60 10.22 21.14
N LEU A 199 -1.58 10.86 21.70
CA LEU A 199 -0.52 11.52 20.91
C LEU A 199 0.22 10.52 20.02
N ALA A 200 0.61 9.36 20.56
CA ALA A 200 1.26 8.30 19.81
C ALA A 200 0.38 7.80 18.65
N MET A 201 -0.91 7.61 18.90
CA MET A 201 -1.86 7.21 17.86
C MET A 201 -1.98 8.26 16.76
N ILE A 202 -2.17 9.54 17.10
CA ILE A 202 -2.28 10.63 16.12
C ILE A 202 -1.03 10.69 15.22
N LEU A 203 0.17 10.61 15.83
CA LEU A 203 1.44 10.65 15.12
C LEU A 203 1.63 9.41 14.23
N PHE A 204 1.35 8.22 14.76
CA PHE A 204 1.47 6.97 14.01
C PHE A 204 0.48 6.91 12.84
N GLU A 205 -0.77 7.31 13.05
CA GLU A 205 -1.76 7.37 11.98
C GLU A 205 -1.35 8.38 10.90
N LYS A 206 -0.80 9.54 11.30
CA LYS A 206 -0.37 10.57 10.35
C LYS A 206 0.82 10.12 9.51
N PHE A 207 1.86 9.61 10.17
CA PHE A 207 3.15 9.37 9.52
C PHE A 207 3.34 7.89 9.14
N GLY A 208 3.00 6.96 10.02
CA GLY A 208 3.15 5.52 9.76
C GLY A 208 2.08 4.94 8.84
N GLN A 209 0.84 5.46 8.92
CA GLN A 209 -0.28 5.02 8.07
C GLN A 209 -0.64 6.03 6.98
N HIS A 210 0.10 7.12 6.86
CA HIS A 210 -0.13 8.19 5.88
C HIS A 210 -1.57 8.74 5.87
N GLN A 211 -2.27 8.71 7.01
CA GLN A 211 -3.64 9.19 7.11
C GLN A 211 -3.66 10.71 7.31
N PRO A 212 -4.26 11.48 6.39
CA PRO A 212 -4.31 12.94 6.53
C PRO A 212 -5.17 13.34 7.74
N LEU A 213 -4.81 14.45 8.39
CA LEU A 213 -5.39 14.83 9.68
C LEU A 213 -6.89 15.12 9.63
N ASN A 214 -7.40 15.63 8.51
CA ASN A 214 -8.84 15.82 8.31
C ASN A 214 -9.59 14.48 8.40
N ARG A 215 -9.05 13.42 7.77
CA ARG A 215 -9.65 12.09 7.81
C ARG A 215 -9.58 11.46 9.20
N GLN A 216 -8.55 11.78 9.98
CA GLN A 216 -8.48 11.34 11.38
C GLN A 216 -9.57 12.01 12.21
N VAL A 217 -9.68 13.34 12.11
CA VAL A 217 -10.68 14.14 12.84
C VAL A 217 -12.12 13.75 12.47
N GLU A 218 -12.41 13.54 11.19
CA GLU A 218 -13.71 13.05 10.73
C GLU A 218 -14.05 11.71 11.37
N ARG A 219 -13.10 10.78 11.43
CA ARG A 219 -13.29 9.49 12.11
C ARG A 219 -13.52 9.68 13.61
N TYR A 220 -12.72 10.51 14.29
CA TYR A 220 -12.89 10.73 15.73
C TYR A 220 -14.28 11.32 16.04
N ALA A 221 -14.80 12.21 15.18
CA ALA A 221 -16.16 12.74 15.30
C ALA A 221 -17.24 11.66 15.13
N LEU A 222 -17.07 10.73 14.17
CA LEU A 222 -17.96 9.57 14.00
C LEU A 222 -17.91 8.60 15.19
N GLU A 223 -16.78 8.55 15.88
CA GLU A 223 -16.59 7.79 17.12
C GLU A 223 -17.11 8.54 18.37
N GLY A 224 -17.75 9.71 18.19
CA GLY A 224 -18.33 10.51 19.27
C GLY A 224 -17.35 11.44 19.99
N VAL A 225 -16.13 11.60 19.46
CA VAL A 225 -15.06 12.44 20.04
C VAL A 225 -14.67 13.55 19.05
N PRO A 226 -15.47 14.64 18.96
CA PRO A 226 -15.16 15.74 18.05
C PRO A 226 -13.94 16.51 18.57
N ILE A 227 -12.86 16.52 17.79
CA ILE A 227 -11.63 17.29 18.06
C ILE A 227 -11.36 18.18 16.86
N SER A 228 -11.01 19.45 17.06
CA SER A 228 -10.75 20.34 15.93
C SER A 228 -9.46 19.98 15.18
N LEU A 229 -9.43 20.24 13.87
CA LEU A 229 -8.25 19.99 13.03
C LEU A 229 -7.02 20.76 13.51
N SER A 230 -7.19 22.03 13.92
CA SER A 230 -6.10 22.84 14.47
C SER A 230 -5.54 22.23 15.75
N THR A 231 -6.40 21.77 16.66
CA THR A 231 -5.98 21.12 17.90
C THR A 231 -5.14 19.86 17.66
N VAL A 232 -5.52 19.04 16.66
CA VAL A 232 -4.73 17.86 16.27
C VAL A 232 -3.41 18.27 15.60
N ALA A 233 -3.42 19.31 14.75
CA ALA A 233 -2.21 19.82 14.11
C ALA A 233 -1.20 20.38 15.12
N ASP A 234 -1.68 21.12 16.12
CA ASP A 234 -0.85 21.63 17.22
C ASP A 234 -0.26 20.48 18.04
N ALA A 235 -1.05 19.43 18.31
CA ALA A 235 -0.58 18.23 19.00
C ALA A 235 0.51 17.49 18.20
N VAL A 236 0.39 17.42 16.87
CA VAL A 236 1.44 16.87 16.01
C VAL A 236 2.72 17.70 16.10
N GLY A 237 2.62 19.03 16.01
CA GLY A 237 3.78 19.92 16.11
C GLY A 237 4.50 19.79 17.45
N ALA A 238 3.74 19.75 18.55
CA ALA A 238 4.29 19.50 19.88
C ALA A 238 4.92 18.09 20.00
N GLY A 239 4.30 17.07 19.41
CA GLY A 239 4.86 15.72 19.33
C GLY A 239 6.21 15.68 18.60
N CYS A 240 6.32 16.36 17.46
CA CYS A 240 7.58 16.50 16.73
C CYS A 240 8.66 17.17 17.59
N ALA A 241 8.33 18.25 18.29
CA ALA A 241 9.28 18.94 19.17
C ALA A 241 9.77 18.04 20.33
N VAL A 242 8.89 17.22 20.91
CA VAL A 242 9.25 16.26 21.97
C VAL A 242 10.16 15.14 21.44
N LEU A 243 10.00 14.73 20.18
CA LEU A 243 10.78 13.66 19.56
C LEU A 243 12.12 14.13 18.95
N GLU A 244 12.37 15.44 18.91
CA GLU A 244 13.61 16.03 18.37
C GLU A 244 14.90 15.38 18.92
N PRO A 245 15.04 15.07 20.23
CA PRO A 245 16.26 14.43 20.72
C PRO A 245 16.50 13.04 20.12
N LEU A 246 15.43 12.26 19.88
CA LEU A 246 15.53 10.95 19.23
C LEU A 246 15.90 11.10 17.76
N LEU A 247 15.32 12.08 17.08
CA LEU A 247 15.68 12.42 15.72
C LEU A 247 17.18 12.71 15.58
N ARG A 248 17.78 13.46 16.52
CA ARG A 248 19.23 13.75 16.52
C ARG A 248 20.08 12.51 16.71
N LEU A 249 19.63 11.54 17.50
CA LEU A 249 20.32 10.25 17.65
C LEU A 249 20.25 9.43 16.36
N VAL A 250 19.09 9.41 15.68
CA VAL A 250 18.93 8.75 14.38
C VAL A 250 19.78 9.42 13.31
N GLU A 251 19.79 10.75 13.27
CA GLU A 251 20.64 11.53 12.36
C GLU A 251 22.11 11.19 12.57
N ALA A 252 22.59 11.18 13.81
CA ALA A 252 23.97 10.79 14.14
C ALA A 252 24.27 9.33 13.72
N HIS A 253 23.35 8.40 13.97
CA HIS A 253 23.48 7.00 13.56
C HIS A 253 23.59 6.85 12.03
N VAL A 254 22.74 7.55 11.27
CA VAL A 254 22.80 7.52 9.80
C VAL A 254 24.10 8.15 9.30
N MET A 255 24.46 9.34 9.79
CA MET A 255 25.65 10.07 9.35
C MET A 255 26.98 9.41 9.76
N ALA A 256 26.95 8.43 10.67
CA ALA A 256 28.10 7.62 11.02
C ALA A 256 28.31 6.40 10.09
N ALA A 257 27.51 6.24 9.04
CA ALA A 257 27.66 5.14 8.10
C ALA A 257 28.96 5.26 7.28
N GLU A 258 29.57 4.14 6.89
CA GLU A 258 30.64 4.16 5.90
C GLU A 258 30.11 4.52 4.50
N ARG A 259 28.88 4.07 4.21
CA ARG A 259 28.17 4.28 2.95
C ARG A 259 26.78 4.85 3.21
N LEU A 260 26.47 5.94 2.53
CA LEU A 260 25.14 6.52 2.46
C LEU A 260 24.56 6.34 1.08
N HIS A 261 23.29 5.98 1.01
CA HIS A 261 22.50 6.07 -0.22
C HIS A 261 21.77 7.41 -0.21
N GLY A 262 22.05 8.27 -1.18
CA GLY A 262 21.42 9.58 -1.33
C GLY A 262 20.41 9.57 -2.46
N ASP A 263 19.22 10.11 -2.21
CA ASP A 263 18.21 10.35 -3.24
C ASP A 263 17.40 11.61 -2.91
N ASP A 264 16.68 12.15 -3.89
CA ASP A 264 15.75 13.25 -3.67
C ASP A 264 14.44 13.04 -4.42
N THR A 265 13.32 13.23 -3.71
CA THR A 265 11.98 13.11 -4.29
C THR A 265 11.29 14.46 -4.28
N THR A 266 10.55 14.76 -5.36
CA THR A 266 9.71 15.96 -5.43
C THR A 266 8.51 15.83 -4.51
N VAL A 267 8.21 16.90 -3.77
CA VAL A 267 7.00 17.00 -2.96
C VAL A 267 6.22 18.24 -3.34
N GLN A 268 4.91 18.10 -3.47
CA GLN A 268 4.02 19.24 -3.73
C GLN A 268 3.73 19.93 -2.41
N VAL A 269 4.09 21.22 -2.32
CA VAL A 269 3.96 22.01 -1.10
C VAL A 269 3.00 23.16 -1.36
N GLN A 270 1.94 23.21 -0.56
CA GLN A 270 0.98 24.30 -0.62
C GLN A 270 1.65 25.60 -0.19
N ALA A 271 1.56 26.61 -1.05
CA ALA A 271 1.98 27.98 -0.77
C ALA A 271 0.81 28.94 -1.05
N LEU A 272 0.95 30.21 -0.65
CA LEU A 272 -0.10 31.20 -0.84
C LEU A 272 -0.43 31.36 -2.33
N GLY A 273 -1.63 30.93 -2.73
CA GLY A 273 -2.14 31.06 -4.10
C GLY A 273 -1.50 30.15 -5.16
N LYS A 274 -0.59 29.24 -4.79
CA LYS A 274 0.04 28.29 -5.72
C LYS A 274 0.60 27.06 -5.03
N CYS A 275 0.84 26.00 -5.80
CA CYS A 275 1.62 24.85 -5.35
C CYS A 275 3.07 25.02 -5.80
N ASN A 276 4.01 24.94 -4.84
CA ASN A 276 5.43 24.93 -5.13
C ASN A 276 5.94 23.48 -5.11
N ILE A 277 6.97 23.19 -5.90
CA ILE A 277 7.65 21.90 -5.86
C ILE A 277 8.84 22.01 -4.91
N GLY A 278 8.73 21.37 -3.75
CA GLY A 278 9.84 21.17 -2.83
C GLY A 278 10.58 19.86 -3.11
N ARG A 279 11.66 19.63 -2.35
CA ARG A 279 12.44 18.39 -2.38
C ARG A 279 12.53 17.79 -0.99
N CYS A 280 12.32 16.48 -0.93
CA CYS A 280 12.63 15.67 0.23
C CYS A 280 13.89 14.87 -0.10
N TRP A 281 15.00 15.22 0.53
CA TRP A 281 16.28 14.52 0.42
C TRP A 281 16.29 13.38 1.42
N VAL A 282 16.66 12.19 0.98
CA VAL A 282 16.80 11.04 1.86
C VAL A 282 18.25 10.58 1.86
N TYR A 283 18.77 10.31 3.06
CA TYR A 283 20.02 9.59 3.23
C TYR A 283 19.75 8.30 4.00
N VAL A 284 20.12 7.18 3.40
CA VAL A 284 19.87 5.85 3.97
C VAL A 284 21.19 5.18 4.32
N ARG A 285 21.31 4.79 5.58
CA ARG A 285 22.27 3.80 6.05
C ARG A 285 21.62 2.43 5.91
N ASP A 286 22.07 1.64 4.95
CA ASP A 286 21.74 0.22 4.87
C ASP A 286 22.88 -0.51 4.16
N ASP A 287 23.78 -1.07 4.94
CA ASP A 287 24.96 -1.77 4.42
C ASP A 287 24.79 -3.30 4.45
N ARG A 288 23.58 -3.80 4.78
CA ARG A 288 23.29 -5.25 4.82
C ARG A 288 23.57 -5.95 3.49
N PRO A 289 23.30 -5.35 2.30
CA PRO A 289 23.69 -5.97 1.01
C PRO A 289 25.21 -6.16 0.85
N PHE A 290 26.02 -5.44 1.62
CA PHE A 290 27.48 -5.49 1.60
C PHE A 290 28.06 -6.23 2.82
N GLY A 291 27.21 -6.94 3.59
CA GLY A 291 27.64 -7.69 4.77
C GLY A 291 27.73 -6.86 6.06
N GLY A 292 27.28 -5.60 6.02
CA GLY A 292 27.15 -4.75 7.19
C GLY A 292 26.16 -5.31 8.21
N ARG A 293 26.45 -5.13 9.49
CA ARG A 293 25.63 -5.64 10.61
C ARG A 293 24.81 -4.57 11.31
N ASP A 294 25.06 -3.31 11.00
CA ASP A 294 24.37 -2.20 11.65
C ASP A 294 22.89 -2.14 11.23
N PRO A 295 21.99 -1.74 12.14
CA PRO A 295 20.59 -1.61 11.83
C PRO A 295 20.36 -0.51 10.78
N PRO A 296 19.51 -0.76 9.77
CA PRO A 296 19.22 0.21 8.74
C PRO A 296 18.46 1.40 9.31
N ALA A 297 18.70 2.59 8.76
CA ALA A 297 17.98 3.81 9.13
C ALA A 297 18.00 4.82 7.99
N ALA A 298 16.99 5.70 7.96
CA ALA A 298 16.89 6.78 7.00
C ALA A 298 16.66 8.12 7.72
N ILE A 299 17.22 9.18 7.16
CA ILE A 299 16.98 10.55 7.59
C ILE A 299 16.50 11.38 6.39
N PHE A 300 15.51 12.24 6.62
CA PHE A 300 14.90 13.05 5.57
C PHE A 300 15.06 14.55 5.84
N TYR A 301 15.51 15.29 4.84
CA TYR A 301 15.59 16.75 4.88
C TYR A 301 14.66 17.37 3.85
N TYR A 302 14.01 18.46 4.23
CA TYR A 302 13.16 19.22 3.32
C TYR A 302 13.86 20.49 2.82
N SER A 303 13.76 20.76 1.52
CA SER A 303 14.13 22.05 0.93
C SER A 303 13.07 22.53 -0.08
N ARG A 304 13.07 23.84 -0.36
CA ARG A 304 12.13 24.47 -1.31
C ARG A 304 12.53 24.33 -2.78
N ASP A 305 13.77 23.93 -3.04
CA ASP A 305 14.32 23.75 -4.38
C ASP A 305 15.35 22.61 -4.40
N ARG A 306 15.88 22.27 -5.57
CA ARG A 306 16.90 21.21 -5.77
C ARG A 306 18.32 21.79 -5.81
N ALA A 307 18.64 22.88 -5.10
CA ALA A 307 19.98 23.45 -5.15
C ALA A 307 21.03 22.53 -4.50
N GLY A 308 22.23 22.46 -5.09
CA GLY A 308 23.35 21.68 -4.52
C GLY A 308 23.83 22.17 -3.15
N ALA A 309 23.46 23.39 -2.74
CA ALA A 309 23.75 23.91 -1.40
C ALA A 309 23.11 23.07 -0.28
N HIS A 310 21.96 22.44 -0.53
CA HIS A 310 21.27 21.60 0.47
C HIS A 310 22.06 20.34 0.81
N PRO A 311 22.42 19.46 -0.15
CA PRO A 311 23.25 18.30 0.18
C PRO A 311 24.64 18.68 0.70
N GLN A 312 25.19 19.84 0.30
CA GLN A 312 26.42 20.38 0.91
C GLN A 312 26.26 20.68 2.40
N ALA A 313 25.14 21.27 2.80
CA ALA A 313 24.83 21.55 4.20
C ALA A 313 24.52 20.27 4.98
N HIS A 314 23.66 19.39 4.46
CA HIS A 314 23.27 18.15 5.14
C HIS A 314 24.46 17.23 5.40
N LEU A 315 25.34 17.10 4.42
CA LEU A 315 26.49 16.21 4.49
C LEU A 315 27.75 16.91 4.98
N ALA A 316 27.69 18.16 5.45
CA ALA A 316 28.87 18.98 5.77
C ALA A 316 29.91 18.28 6.68
N ARG A 317 29.47 17.38 7.56
CA ARG A 317 30.32 16.63 8.50
C ARG A 317 30.56 15.17 8.10
N TYR A 318 29.95 14.71 7.01
CA TYR A 318 30.09 13.35 6.51
C TYR A 318 31.37 13.19 5.69
N GLY A 319 32.08 12.08 5.91
CA GLY A 319 33.22 11.62 5.12
C GLY A 319 33.14 10.11 4.97
N GLY A 320 32.91 9.65 3.74
CA GLY A 320 32.62 8.26 3.43
C GLY A 320 32.20 8.10 1.97
N ILE A 321 31.49 7.04 1.65
CA ILE A 321 31.00 6.77 0.30
C ILE A 321 29.57 7.30 0.16
N LEU A 322 29.28 8.06 -0.89
CA LEU A 322 27.92 8.46 -1.23
C LEU A 322 27.52 7.75 -2.52
N GLN A 323 26.55 6.85 -2.38
CA GLN A 323 25.90 6.18 -3.50
C GLN A 323 24.64 6.94 -3.89
N ALA A 324 24.66 7.62 -5.04
CA ALA A 324 23.58 8.52 -5.46
C ALA A 324 23.36 8.49 -6.98
N ASP A 325 22.32 9.20 -7.43
CA ASP A 325 22.12 9.51 -8.85
C ASP A 325 23.22 10.46 -9.38
N ALA A 326 23.27 10.64 -10.70
CA ALA A 326 24.22 11.55 -11.35
C ALA A 326 23.80 13.03 -11.26
N PHE A 327 23.22 13.44 -10.13
CA PHE A 327 22.81 14.83 -9.93
C PHE A 327 24.01 15.75 -9.77
N GLY A 328 24.16 16.72 -10.68
CA GLY A 328 25.30 17.64 -10.70
C GLY A 328 25.48 18.49 -9.43
N GLY A 329 24.45 18.65 -8.59
CA GLY A 329 24.56 19.35 -7.31
C GLY A 329 25.44 18.64 -6.27
N TYR A 330 25.77 17.36 -6.47
CA TYR A 330 26.71 16.63 -5.63
C TYR A 330 28.18 16.90 -5.96
N THR A 331 28.52 17.48 -7.12
CA THR A 331 29.90 17.63 -7.59
C THR A 331 30.86 18.22 -6.54
N LYS A 332 30.43 19.26 -5.81
CA LYS A 332 31.24 19.91 -4.75
C LYS A 332 31.54 19.03 -3.55
N LEU A 333 30.74 17.97 -3.32
CA LEU A 333 30.97 17.02 -2.23
C LEU A 333 32.19 16.12 -2.49
N TYR A 334 32.54 15.93 -3.76
CA TYR A 334 33.61 15.04 -4.20
C TYR A 334 34.95 15.75 -4.39
N GLU A 335 35.00 17.07 -4.15
CA GLU A 335 36.21 17.86 -4.32
C GLU A 335 37.28 17.49 -3.27
N PRO A 336 38.55 17.25 -3.69
CA PRO A 336 39.63 16.82 -2.79
C PRO A 336 39.93 17.76 -1.61
N GLY A 337 39.61 19.06 -1.75
CA GLY A 337 39.85 20.09 -0.73
C GLY A 337 38.76 20.19 0.34
N ARG A 338 37.77 19.32 0.33
CA ARG A 338 36.65 19.32 1.28
C ARG A 338 37.09 18.82 2.66
N SER A 339 36.62 19.46 3.73
CA SER A 339 36.77 19.02 5.13
C SER A 339 35.44 18.42 5.62
N PRO A 340 35.42 17.28 6.37
CA PRO A 340 36.57 16.56 6.95
C PRO A 340 37.35 15.69 5.95
N GLY A 341 36.85 15.55 4.73
CA GLY A 341 37.49 14.87 3.61
C GLY A 341 36.56 14.87 2.38
N PRO A 342 37.08 14.52 1.19
CA PRO A 342 36.23 14.29 0.03
C PRO A 342 35.31 13.10 0.30
N ILE A 343 34.06 13.21 -0.17
CA ILE A 343 33.16 12.07 -0.23
C ILE A 343 33.54 11.25 -1.46
N GLN A 344 33.67 9.93 -1.31
CA GLN A 344 33.89 9.04 -2.44
C GLN A 344 32.58 8.86 -3.19
N GLU A 345 32.58 9.24 -4.47
CA GLU A 345 31.43 9.05 -5.34
C GLU A 345 31.26 7.56 -5.69
N ALA A 346 30.03 7.06 -5.58
CA ALA A 346 29.58 5.79 -6.13
C ALA A 346 28.27 6.01 -6.92
N ALA A 347 28.25 5.58 -8.19
CA ALA A 347 27.03 5.70 -9.00
C ALA A 347 25.99 4.66 -8.58
N CYS A 348 24.73 5.07 -8.44
CA CYS A 348 23.63 4.16 -8.14
C CYS A 348 23.12 3.44 -9.40
N TRP A 349 23.26 2.11 -9.42
CA TRP A 349 22.80 1.26 -10.54
C TRP A 349 21.28 1.29 -10.74
N VAL A 350 20.50 1.43 -9.67
CA VAL A 350 19.03 1.51 -9.75
C VAL A 350 18.59 2.73 -10.54
N HIS A 351 19.20 3.90 -10.30
CA HIS A 351 18.90 5.12 -11.05
C HIS A 351 19.36 5.05 -12.52
N LEU A 352 20.40 4.27 -12.83
CA LEU A 352 20.88 4.05 -14.20
C LEU A 352 19.95 3.12 -15.00
N TRP A 353 19.32 2.14 -14.35
CA TRP A 353 18.53 1.09 -15.00
C TRP A 353 17.02 1.38 -14.99
N MET A 354 16.60 2.44 -14.30
CA MET A 354 15.21 2.89 -14.29
C MET A 354 14.83 3.50 -15.66
N PRO A 355 13.76 3.02 -16.33
CA PRO A 355 13.34 3.55 -17.62
C PRO A 355 13.05 5.05 -17.57
N PRO A 356 13.34 5.82 -18.64
CA PRO A 356 13.03 7.26 -18.72
C PRO A 356 11.56 7.62 -18.47
N LEU A 357 10.65 6.65 -18.56
CA LEU A 357 9.22 6.83 -18.32
C LEU A 357 8.86 7.03 -16.83
N LEU A 358 9.72 6.62 -15.89
CA LEU A 358 9.50 6.78 -14.44
C LEU A 358 10.29 7.96 -13.84
N GLN A 359 11.29 8.46 -14.55
CA GLN A 359 12.02 9.66 -14.18
C GLN A 359 11.27 10.85 -14.79
N GLY A 360 10.65 11.69 -13.95
CA GLY A 360 10.15 13.00 -14.38
C GLY A 360 11.24 13.77 -15.15
N PRO A 361 10.88 14.80 -15.94
CA PRO A 361 11.72 15.38 -16.97
C PRO A 361 13.05 15.86 -16.38
N SER A 362 14.08 15.03 -16.46
CA SER A 362 15.44 15.34 -16.06
C SER A 362 16.30 15.17 -17.31
N GLU A 363 16.62 16.30 -17.93
CA GLU A 363 17.37 16.40 -19.20
C GLU A 363 18.85 15.97 -19.08
N GLN A 364 19.27 15.38 -17.97
CA GLN A 364 20.67 15.40 -17.55
C GLN A 364 21.49 14.18 -17.99
N TRP A 365 20.86 13.05 -18.29
CA TRP A 365 21.57 11.81 -18.68
C TRP A 365 22.24 11.87 -20.06
N ARG A 366 21.81 12.77 -20.95
CA ARG A 366 22.24 12.75 -22.36
C ARG A 366 23.62 13.35 -22.62
N HIS A 367 24.24 14.00 -21.63
CA HIS A 367 25.45 14.80 -21.84
C HIS A 367 26.68 14.43 -20.99
N ASP A 368 26.59 13.45 -20.09
CA ASP A 368 27.76 13.10 -19.26
C ASP A 368 28.70 12.08 -19.94
N LYS A 369 29.78 12.61 -20.54
CA LYS A 369 30.83 11.82 -21.20
C LYS A 369 31.67 10.99 -20.22
N ARG A 370 31.65 11.27 -18.90
CA ARG A 370 32.44 10.51 -17.91
C ARG A 370 31.92 9.08 -17.74
N LEU A 371 30.60 8.91 -17.66
CA LEU A 371 29.97 7.58 -17.53
C LEU A 371 30.10 6.71 -18.78
N GLN A 372 30.17 7.30 -19.97
CA GLN A 372 30.36 6.53 -21.22
C GLN A 372 31.76 5.91 -21.34
N SER A 373 32.76 6.44 -20.61
CA SER A 373 34.14 5.97 -20.68
C SER A 373 34.42 4.73 -19.81
N SER A 374 33.63 4.49 -18.75
CA SER A 374 33.77 3.31 -17.88
C SER A 374 33.05 2.05 -18.40
N ILE A 375 32.23 2.19 -19.45
CA ILE A 375 31.39 1.12 -20.00
C ILE A 375 32.07 0.35 -21.15
N ARG A 376 33.28 0.71 -21.60
CA ARG A 376 33.98 -0.08 -22.62
C ARG A 376 34.63 -1.32 -21.99
N PRO A 377 34.17 -2.55 -22.27
CA PRO A 377 34.94 -3.73 -21.92
C PRO A 377 36.19 -3.76 -22.81
N SER A 378 37.35 -4.04 -22.23
CA SER A 378 38.55 -4.37 -22.99
C SER A 378 38.24 -5.56 -23.90
N ARG A 379 38.37 -5.39 -25.22
CA ARG A 379 38.25 -6.48 -26.20
C ARG A 379 39.40 -7.47 -25.97
N GLY A 380 39.15 -8.51 -25.18
CA GLY A 380 39.94 -9.73 -25.19
C GLY A 380 39.52 -10.59 -26.37
N GLU A 381 40.49 -10.97 -27.20
CA GLU A 381 40.31 -11.87 -28.33
C GLU A 381 40.01 -13.29 -27.86
N HIS A 382 38.86 -13.85 -28.28
CA HIS A 382 38.65 -15.30 -28.32
C HIS A 382 37.78 -15.69 -29.53
N PRO A 383 37.99 -16.89 -30.10
CA PRO A 383 37.73 -17.18 -31.50
C PRO A 383 36.26 -17.52 -31.79
N ALA A 384 35.89 -17.30 -33.05
CA ALA A 384 34.55 -17.41 -33.60
C ALA A 384 33.92 -18.81 -33.49
N SER A 385 32.60 -18.83 -33.35
CA SER A 385 31.73 -19.94 -33.75
C SER A 385 30.46 -19.39 -34.42
N PRO A 386 29.86 -20.14 -35.37
CA PRO A 386 29.30 -19.54 -36.58
C PRO A 386 27.85 -19.09 -36.45
N ALA A 387 27.54 -18.08 -37.25
CA ALA A 387 26.24 -17.45 -37.40
C ALA A 387 25.17 -18.42 -37.94
N VAL A 388 23.97 -18.36 -37.36
CA VAL A 388 22.73 -18.76 -38.03
C VAL A 388 22.06 -17.47 -38.51
N MET A 389 22.10 -17.29 -39.81
CA MET A 389 21.50 -16.18 -40.56
C MET A 389 20.08 -16.58 -40.94
N VAL A 390 19.06 -15.82 -40.53
CA VAL A 390 17.76 -15.82 -41.23
C VAL A 390 17.43 -14.37 -41.58
N ARG A 391 17.34 -14.13 -42.88
CA ARG A 391 17.06 -12.86 -43.54
C ARG A 391 15.55 -12.59 -43.63
N SER A 392 15.21 -11.35 -43.31
CA SER A 392 14.26 -10.41 -43.93
C SER A 392 13.05 -10.92 -44.74
N ALA A 393 11.91 -10.26 -44.52
CA ALA A 393 10.95 -9.92 -45.58
C ALA A 393 10.38 -8.51 -45.38
N ASP A 394 10.33 -7.78 -46.49
CA ASP A 394 9.95 -6.39 -46.70
C ASP A 394 8.49 -6.03 -46.37
N ARG A 395 8.22 -4.74 -46.12
CA ARG A 395 7.35 -3.95 -47.02
C ARG A 395 7.44 -2.43 -46.81
N ALA A 396 7.60 -1.74 -47.93
CA ALA A 396 7.63 -0.29 -48.09
C ALA A 396 6.25 0.30 -48.43
N GLN A 397 6.25 1.64 -48.57
CA GLN A 397 5.25 2.55 -49.18
C GLN A 397 4.23 3.15 -48.19
N SER A 398 3.88 4.44 -48.22
CA SER A 398 4.10 5.52 -49.20
C SER A 398 3.93 6.90 -48.54
N ARG A 399 4.45 7.91 -49.24
CA ARG A 399 4.35 9.36 -49.03
C ARG A 399 2.90 9.85 -48.98
N ASP A 400 2.67 10.97 -48.29
CA ASP A 400 2.11 12.14 -48.98
C ASP A 400 2.40 13.49 -48.28
N THR A 401 2.51 14.52 -49.11
CA THR A 401 2.99 15.88 -48.85
C THR A 401 1.87 16.91 -49.04
N SER A 402 1.80 17.96 -48.19
CA SER A 402 1.46 19.35 -48.60
C SER A 402 1.42 20.31 -47.40
N SER A 403 2.27 21.35 -47.38
CA SER A 403 1.98 22.79 -47.66
C SER A 403 1.40 23.56 -46.45
N LYS A 404 2.16 24.36 -45.68
CA LYS A 404 2.66 25.75 -45.88
C LYS A 404 1.59 26.86 -46.02
N LEU A 405 1.89 28.00 -45.36
CA LEU A 405 1.31 29.36 -45.42
C LEU A 405 0.14 29.61 -44.46
N ASP A 406 -0.05 30.72 -43.75
CA ASP A 406 0.72 31.96 -43.49
C ASP A 406 0.06 32.66 -42.26
N ALA A 407 0.82 33.55 -41.61
CA ALA A 407 0.35 34.51 -40.58
C ALA A 407 -0.43 35.71 -41.25
N PRO A 408 -0.77 36.88 -40.63
CA PRO A 408 -0.44 37.40 -39.30
C PRO A 408 -1.48 38.37 -38.62
N SER A 409 -1.10 38.87 -37.43
CA SER A 409 -1.21 40.25 -36.88
C SER A 409 -2.53 41.06 -36.78
N GLY A 410 -2.68 41.72 -35.61
CA GLY A 410 -3.31 43.06 -35.48
C GLY A 410 -4.21 43.21 -34.24
N LEU A 411 -3.71 43.68 -33.08
CA LEU A 411 -3.51 45.07 -32.64
C LEU A 411 -4.72 45.70 -31.90
N LEU A 412 -4.41 46.07 -30.65
CA LEU A 412 -4.70 47.34 -29.95
C LEU A 412 -6.01 47.57 -29.19
N ARG A 413 -5.74 47.90 -27.90
CA ARG A 413 -6.27 49.01 -27.09
C ARG A 413 -7.72 48.89 -26.61
N SER A 414 -8.13 49.55 -25.52
CA SER A 414 -7.54 49.91 -24.23
C SER A 414 -8.65 50.67 -23.48
N ARG A 415 -8.68 50.51 -22.16
CA ARG A 415 -9.14 51.48 -21.15
C ARG A 415 -10.65 51.77 -20.99
N SER A 416 -11.10 51.32 -19.80
CA SER A 416 -11.59 52.14 -18.68
C SER A 416 -13.09 52.16 -18.42
N ARG A 417 -13.44 51.82 -17.17
CA ARG A 417 -14.35 52.55 -16.29
C ARG A 417 -14.08 52.16 -14.83
N ARG A 418 -13.82 53.19 -14.01
CA ARG A 418 -13.92 53.21 -12.53
C ARG A 418 -15.43 53.20 -12.17
N SER A 419 -15.98 52.90 -10.99
CA SER A 419 -15.64 52.90 -9.54
C SER A 419 -16.79 52.09 -8.83
N PRO A 420 -17.05 52.11 -7.51
CA PRO A 420 -16.27 52.55 -6.35
C PRO A 420 -16.21 51.55 -5.16
N SER A 421 -15.26 51.86 -4.28
CA SER A 421 -14.99 51.30 -2.96
C SER A 421 -15.98 51.75 -1.89
N HIS A 422 -16.33 50.86 -0.95
CA HIS A 422 -16.87 51.19 0.36
C HIS A 422 -15.90 50.78 1.49
N ALA A 423 -15.98 51.57 2.56
CA ALA A 423 -15.02 51.75 3.64
C ALA A 423 -14.87 50.58 4.63
N HIS A 424 -13.68 50.46 5.22
CA HIS A 424 -13.48 49.84 6.54
C HIS A 424 -12.47 50.63 7.36
N CYS A 425 -12.87 50.93 8.61
CA CYS A 425 -12.17 51.69 9.63
C CYS A 425 -11.22 50.77 10.44
N PRO A 426 -10.13 51.27 11.06
CA PRO A 426 -9.01 50.44 11.47
C PRO A 426 -9.06 50.05 12.96
N SER A 427 -8.76 48.81 13.30
CA SER A 427 -8.42 48.40 14.66
C SER A 427 -7.07 47.68 14.71
N ARG A 428 -6.11 48.41 15.30
CA ARG A 428 -4.96 47.99 16.12
C ARG A 428 -4.21 46.71 15.72
N ARG A 429 -3.03 46.96 15.13
CA ARG A 429 -1.93 46.01 14.93
C ARG A 429 -1.41 45.47 16.27
N PHE A 430 -1.42 44.15 16.43
CA PHE A 430 -0.44 43.41 17.20
C PHE A 430 0.31 42.52 16.20
N SER A 431 1.59 42.79 15.99
CA SER A 431 2.47 41.99 15.14
C SER A 431 3.06 40.84 15.97
N PRO A 432 2.82 39.57 15.63
CA PRO A 432 3.71 38.50 16.05
C PRO A 432 4.86 38.43 15.06
N GLN A 433 6.08 38.57 15.56
CA GLN A 433 7.31 38.32 14.80
C GLN A 433 7.27 36.87 14.29
N LEU A 434 7.16 36.72 12.97
CA LEU A 434 7.39 35.47 12.26
C LEU A 434 8.87 35.08 12.44
N ALA A 435 9.11 34.05 13.25
CA ALA A 435 10.38 33.33 13.24
C ALA A 435 10.54 32.59 11.90
N PRO A 436 11.76 32.49 11.34
CA PRO A 436 12.00 31.80 10.08
C PRO A 436 11.76 30.29 10.27
N ALA A 437 10.96 29.71 9.39
CA ALA A 437 10.76 28.26 9.31
C ALA A 437 12.01 27.62 8.67
N GLU A 438 13.00 27.28 9.50
CA GLU A 438 14.14 26.45 9.12
C GLU A 438 13.92 25.02 9.62
N SER A 439 14.16 24.06 8.72
CA SER A 439 14.27 22.61 8.94
C SER A 439 13.11 21.90 9.68
N LEU A 440 12.16 21.34 8.93
CA LEU A 440 11.37 20.20 9.40
C LEU A 440 12.00 18.93 8.80
N VAL A 441 12.65 18.16 9.66
CA VAL A 441 13.30 16.87 9.34
C VAL A 441 12.32 15.76 9.75
N TYR A 442 12.05 14.82 8.86
CA TYR A 442 11.15 13.69 9.11
C TYR A 442 11.99 12.45 9.41
N ALA A 443 11.61 11.67 10.42
CA ALA A 443 12.14 10.32 10.65
C ALA A 443 11.01 9.31 10.44
N ALA A 444 11.23 8.35 9.54
CA ALA A 444 10.47 7.11 9.48
C ALA A 444 11.37 6.02 10.07
N ALA A 445 10.92 5.37 11.14
CA ALA A 445 11.60 4.25 11.79
C ALA A 445 11.26 2.92 11.12
#